data_AF-A0A366MHG2-F1
#
_entry.id   AF-A0A366MHG2-F1
#
_cell.length_a   1.000
_cell.length_b   1.000
_cell.length_c   1.000
_cell.angle_alpha   90.00
_cell.angle_beta   90.00
_cell.angle_gamma   90.00
#
_symmetry.space_group_name_H-M   'P 1'
#
loop_
_entity.id
_entity.type
_entity.pdbx_description
1 polymer ?
#
loop_
_entity_poly.entity_id
_entity_poly.type
_entity_poly.pdbx_seq_one_letter_code
_entity_poly.pdbx_strand_id
1 'polypeptide(L)'
;KEQNGAKIIVVDPRYTKTAAKSDLYCRIRTGTDIAFLYGVIRLIRDNKWYNKEYLDNRVYGIEEIFKECEEYTPEKVADITGCKPDELIQVATLFAKSTPGALIWNQGWTHHTIGSSNTRLGSILQLLLGNVGVIGGGCNVLRGHDNVQGSTDMGCLADTLPGYYGLGEESWKYFAKQWKVDY
;
A
#
# COMPACT_ATOMS: atom_id res chain seq x y z
N LYS A 1 16.20 2.75 12.31
CA LYS A 1 15.97 3.18 13.71
C LYS A 1 17.27 3.44 14.47
N GLU A 2 18.03 2.41 14.84
CA GLU A 2 19.23 2.56 15.71
C GLU A 2 20.37 3.37 15.07
N GLN A 3 20.62 3.18 13.77
CA GLN A 3 21.70 3.89 13.06
C GLN A 3 21.24 5.24 12.48
N ASN A 4 20.10 5.24 11.78
CA ASN A 4 19.67 6.37 10.95
C ASN A 4 18.43 7.10 11.50
N GLY A 5 18.00 6.84 12.74
CA GLY A 5 16.87 7.54 13.38
C GLY A 5 15.48 7.29 12.80
N ALA A 6 15.36 6.50 11.72
CA ALA A 6 14.07 6.22 11.07
C ALA A 6 13.05 5.60 12.03
N LYS A 7 11.81 6.09 11.95
CA LYS A 7 10.67 5.65 12.75
C LYS A 7 10.02 4.42 12.12
N ILE A 8 9.64 3.46 12.96
CA ILE A 8 9.01 2.21 12.53
C ILE A 8 7.62 2.13 13.12
N ILE A 9 6.61 2.03 12.27
CA ILE A 9 5.22 1.75 12.65
C ILE A 9 4.92 0.30 12.27
N VAL A 10 4.34 -0.47 13.19
CA VAL A 10 3.86 -1.83 12.91
C VAL A 10 2.37 -1.89 13.16
N VAL A 11 1.62 -2.25 12.12
CA VAL A 11 0.19 -2.52 12.18
C VAL A 11 -0.01 -4.01 11.92
N ASP A 12 -0.26 -4.78 12.98
CA ASP A 12 -0.38 -6.24 12.89
C ASP A 12 -1.26 -6.75 14.04
N PRO A 13 -2.21 -7.68 13.80
CA PRO A 13 -3.00 -8.29 14.89
C PRO A 13 -2.14 -8.99 15.94
N ARG A 14 -0.93 -9.43 15.58
CA ARG A 14 0.00 -10.11 16.46
C ARG A 14 1.15 -9.19 16.85
N TYR A 15 1.62 -9.35 18.08
CA TYR A 15 2.84 -8.70 18.53
C TYR A 15 4.07 -9.45 18.02
N THR A 16 4.60 -9.04 16.87
CA THR A 16 5.73 -9.70 16.20
C THR A 16 7.09 -9.23 16.73
N LYS A 17 8.17 -9.89 16.32
CA LYS A 17 9.55 -9.44 16.61
C LYS A 17 9.83 -8.03 16.06
N THR A 18 9.21 -7.67 14.93
CA THR A 18 9.29 -6.31 14.37
C THR A 18 8.51 -5.32 15.22
N ALA A 19 7.31 -5.70 15.71
CA ALA A 19 6.53 -4.87 16.64
C ALA A 19 7.32 -4.56 17.91
N ALA A 20 8.05 -5.54 18.46
CA ALA A 20 8.91 -5.36 19.63
C ALA A 20 10.02 -4.30 19.45
N LYS A 21 10.40 -3.99 18.21
CA LYS A 21 11.41 -2.97 17.88
C LYS A 21 10.80 -1.68 17.32
N SER A 22 9.49 -1.65 17.08
CA SER A 22 8.79 -0.50 16.50
C SER A 22 8.77 0.71 17.44
N ASP A 23 8.61 1.91 16.89
CA ASP A 23 8.31 3.12 17.66
C ASP A 23 6.83 3.19 18.02
N LEU A 24 5.98 2.62 17.16
CA LEU A 24 4.54 2.56 17.36
C LEU A 24 4.00 1.21 16.88
N TYR A 25 3.23 0.55 17.72
CA TYR A 25 2.51 -0.68 17.40
C TYR A 25 1.01 -0.43 17.55
N CYS A 26 0.25 -0.58 16.47
CA CYS A 26 -1.22 -0.61 16.54
C CYS A 26 -1.68 -2.04 16.26
N ARG A 27 -2.43 -2.60 17.22
CA ARG A 27 -3.08 -3.89 17.08
C ARG A 27 -4.46 -3.68 16.49
N ILE A 28 -4.65 -4.11 15.25
CA ILE A 28 -5.97 -4.14 14.60
C ILE A 28 -6.55 -5.56 14.62
N ARG A 29 -7.88 -5.68 14.49
CA ARG A 29 -8.54 -6.94 14.18
C ARG A 29 -8.18 -7.40 12.78
N THR A 30 -8.12 -8.72 12.58
CA THR A 30 -7.79 -9.30 11.28
C THR A 30 -8.83 -8.92 10.22
N GLY A 31 -8.36 -8.42 9.06
CA GLY A 31 -9.22 -8.08 7.94
C GLY A 31 -9.86 -6.69 8.00
N THR A 32 -9.45 -5.84 8.94
CA THR A 32 -9.99 -4.47 9.08
C THR A 32 -9.07 -3.39 8.50
N ASP A 33 -8.10 -3.78 7.67
CA ASP A 33 -7.06 -2.90 7.11
C ASP A 33 -7.62 -1.72 6.31
N ILE A 34 -8.69 -1.94 5.53
CA ILE A 34 -9.36 -0.87 4.77
C ILE A 34 -9.88 0.23 5.69
N ALA A 35 -10.58 -0.13 6.76
CA ALA A 35 -11.10 0.85 7.71
C ALA A 35 -9.97 1.62 8.39
N PHE A 36 -8.90 0.92 8.77
CA PHE A 36 -7.70 1.54 9.34
C PHE A 36 -7.07 2.55 8.37
N LEU A 37 -6.82 2.15 7.12
CA LEU A 37 -6.19 2.98 6.10
C LEU A 37 -7.05 4.20 5.72
N TYR A 38 -8.37 4.04 5.56
CA TYR A 38 -9.24 5.20 5.34
C TYR A 38 -9.25 6.15 6.54
N GLY A 39 -9.20 5.63 7.77
CA GLY A 39 -9.04 6.46 8.97
C GLY A 39 -7.76 7.30 8.94
N VAL A 40 -6.64 6.70 8.54
CA VAL A 40 -5.37 7.41 8.35
C VAL A 40 -5.47 8.45 7.24
N ILE A 41 -6.03 8.09 6.09
CA ILE A 41 -6.23 9.00 4.95
C ILE A 41 -7.11 10.19 5.33
N ARG A 42 -8.20 9.95 6.07
CA ARG A 42 -9.08 10.99 6.57
C ARG A 42 -8.33 11.99 7.44
N LEU A 43 -7.55 11.49 8.42
CA LEU A 43 -6.76 12.36 9.30
C LEU A 43 -5.74 13.18 8.51
N ILE A 44 -5.08 12.59 7.51
CA ILE A 44 -4.16 13.31 6.62
C ILE A 44 -4.88 14.40 5.83
N ARG A 45 -6.06 14.11 5.27
CA ARG A 45 -6.90 15.07 4.54
C ARG A 45 -7.35 16.22 5.45
N ASP A 46 -7.95 15.90 6.59
CA ASP A 46 -8.54 16.87 7.51
C ASP A 46 -7.48 17.85 8.04
N ASN A 47 -6.26 17.36 8.25
CA ASN A 47 -5.11 18.17 8.68
C ASN A 47 -4.29 18.77 7.52
N LYS A 48 -4.69 18.52 6.26
CA LYS A 48 -3.98 18.98 5.05
C LYS A 48 -2.50 18.59 5.03
N TRP A 49 -2.17 17.37 5.47
CA TRP A 49 -0.80 16.85 5.46
C TRP A 49 -0.41 16.15 4.15
N TYR A 50 -1.33 16.08 3.19
CA TYR A 50 -1.05 15.51 1.87
C TYR A 50 -0.18 16.46 1.02
N ASN A 51 0.53 15.89 0.05
CA ASN A 51 1.36 16.66 -0.87
C ASN A 51 0.51 17.20 -2.03
N LYS A 52 0.00 18.43 -1.89
CA LYS A 52 -0.90 19.05 -2.88
C LYS A 52 -0.27 19.15 -4.27
N GLU A 53 0.97 19.60 -4.38
CA GLU A 53 1.66 19.74 -5.67
C GLU A 53 1.84 18.37 -6.35
N TYR A 54 2.16 17.33 -5.60
CA TYR A 54 2.24 15.97 -6.13
C TYR A 54 0.89 15.49 -6.65
N LEU A 55 -0.19 15.73 -5.89
CA LEU A 55 -1.54 15.36 -6.30
C LEU A 55 -1.93 16.06 -7.60
N ASP A 56 -1.78 17.38 -7.67
CA ASP A 56 -2.16 18.20 -8.83
C ASP A 56 -1.41 17.77 -10.10
N ASN A 57 -0.15 17.34 -9.96
CA ASN A 57 0.71 17.02 -11.10
C ASN A 57 0.73 15.54 -11.50
N ARG A 58 0.40 14.61 -10.59
CA ARG A 58 0.66 13.17 -10.77
C ARG A 58 -0.51 12.26 -10.46
N VAL A 59 -1.58 12.76 -9.85
CA VAL A 59 -2.68 11.93 -9.35
C VAL A 59 -4.00 12.42 -9.92
N TYR A 60 -4.85 11.46 -10.29
CA TYR A 60 -6.22 11.72 -10.75
C TYR A 60 -7.22 11.03 -9.81
N GLY A 61 -8.37 11.68 -9.59
CA GLY A 61 -9.49 11.09 -8.82
C GLY A 61 -9.34 11.10 -7.30
N ILE A 62 -8.44 11.90 -6.72
CA ILE A 62 -8.23 11.91 -5.26
C ILE A 62 -9.47 12.36 -4.47
N GLU A 63 -10.31 13.20 -5.07
CA GLU A 63 -11.55 13.68 -4.45
C GLU A 63 -12.55 12.54 -4.17
N GLU A 64 -12.55 11.48 -4.99
CA GLU A 64 -13.40 10.30 -4.75
C GLU A 64 -12.95 9.57 -3.48
N ILE A 65 -11.64 9.45 -3.28
CA ILE A 65 -11.05 8.86 -2.07
C ILE A 65 -11.34 9.73 -0.84
N PHE A 66 -11.26 11.05 -0.99
CA PHE A 66 -11.63 11.97 0.08
C PHE A 66 -13.10 11.85 0.44
N LYS A 67 -13.99 11.69 -0.53
CA LYS A 67 -15.41 11.46 -0.24
C LYS A 67 -15.63 10.13 0.49
N GLU A 68 -15.00 9.05 0.03
CA GLU A 68 -15.13 7.73 0.67
C GLU A 68 -14.59 7.73 2.11
N CYS A 69 -13.51 8.45 2.40
CA CYS A 69 -12.93 8.47 3.74
C CYS A 69 -13.77 9.23 4.77
N GLU A 70 -14.79 10.01 4.36
CA GLU A 70 -15.72 10.70 5.26
C GLU A 70 -16.48 9.77 6.19
N GLU A 71 -16.70 8.52 5.77
CA GLU A 71 -17.41 7.54 6.59
C GLU A 71 -16.56 7.05 7.76
N TYR A 72 -15.23 7.11 7.65
CA TYR A 72 -14.28 6.47 8.57
C TYR A 72 -13.78 7.46 9.64
N THR A 73 -14.66 7.88 10.54
CA THR A 73 -14.25 8.70 11.70
C THR A 73 -13.33 7.90 12.62
N PRO A 74 -12.47 8.53 13.45
CA PRO A 74 -11.66 7.81 14.43
C PRO A 74 -12.46 6.86 15.32
N GLU A 75 -13.67 7.24 15.71
CA GLU A 75 -14.58 6.43 16.53
C GLU A 75 -15.08 5.21 15.76
N LYS A 76 -15.51 5.39 14.50
CA LYS A 76 -15.93 4.27 13.65
C LYS A 76 -14.79 3.31 13.36
N VAL A 77 -13.60 3.85 13.09
CA VAL A 77 -12.40 3.04 12.85
C VAL A 77 -12.03 2.27 14.11
N ALA A 78 -12.13 2.87 15.30
CA ALA A 78 -11.91 2.17 16.55
C ALA A 78 -12.92 1.05 16.80
N ASP A 79 -14.20 1.29 16.49
CA ASP A 79 -15.25 0.27 16.59
C ASP A 79 -14.98 -0.91 15.65
N ILE A 80 -14.58 -0.68 14.39
CA ILE A 80 -14.30 -1.74 13.41
C ILE A 80 -12.99 -2.45 13.73
N THR A 81 -11.90 -1.70 13.91
CA THR A 81 -10.53 -2.24 13.95
C THR A 81 -10.08 -2.63 15.35
N GLY A 82 -10.69 -2.10 16.40
CA GLY A 82 -10.20 -2.20 17.78
C GLY A 82 -8.96 -1.35 18.10
N CYS A 83 -8.38 -0.62 17.14
CA CYS A 83 -7.29 0.32 17.40
C CYS A 83 -7.86 1.58 18.07
N LYS A 84 -7.17 2.11 19.09
CA LYS A 84 -7.68 3.28 19.80
C LYS A 84 -7.64 4.52 18.89
N PRO A 85 -8.59 5.47 19.01
CA PRO A 85 -8.54 6.71 18.24
C PRO A 85 -7.20 7.45 18.38
N ASP A 86 -6.64 7.50 19.59
CA ASP A 86 -5.34 8.15 19.85
C ASP A 86 -4.19 7.46 19.12
N GLU A 87 -4.20 6.12 19.05
CA GLU A 87 -3.18 5.34 18.33
C GLU A 87 -3.29 5.60 16.82
N LEU A 88 -4.50 5.65 16.28
CA LEU A 88 -4.75 5.99 14.88
C LEU A 88 -4.24 7.40 14.54
N ILE A 89 -4.49 8.39 15.41
CA ILE A 89 -4.01 9.76 15.27
C ILE A 89 -2.48 9.81 15.33
N GLN A 90 -1.86 9.06 16.24
CA GLN A 90 -0.41 8.94 16.33
C GLN A 90 0.19 8.34 15.06
N VAL A 91 -0.41 7.27 14.52
CA VAL A 91 0.03 6.64 13.27
C VAL A 91 -0.05 7.65 12.12
N ALA A 92 -1.20 8.29 11.92
CA ALA A 92 -1.40 9.24 10.84
C ALA A 92 -0.43 10.42 10.92
N THR A 93 -0.27 10.98 12.12
CA THR A 93 0.64 12.11 12.37
C THR A 93 2.09 11.70 12.11
N LEU A 94 2.53 10.60 12.69
CA LEU A 94 3.92 10.14 12.58
C LEU A 94 4.28 9.81 11.13
N PHE A 95 3.38 9.12 10.42
CA PHE A 95 3.63 8.72 9.03
C PHE A 95 3.62 9.91 8.08
N ALA A 96 2.67 10.84 8.22
CA ALA A 96 2.58 12.01 7.35
C ALA A 96 3.71 13.02 7.58
N LYS A 97 4.19 13.16 8.82
CA LYS A 97 5.27 14.08 9.18
C LYS A 97 6.68 13.52 8.91
N SER A 98 6.81 12.21 8.68
CA SER A 98 8.09 11.53 8.47
C SER A 98 8.25 11.14 6.99
N THR A 99 8.67 12.10 6.16
CA THR A 99 8.85 11.93 4.71
C THR A 99 10.34 11.86 4.32
N PRO A 100 10.72 11.02 3.33
CA PRO A 100 9.87 10.06 2.62
C PRO A 100 9.57 8.82 3.49
N GLY A 101 8.33 8.33 3.41
CA GLY A 101 7.88 7.15 4.15
C GLY A 101 7.74 5.93 3.24
N ALA A 102 8.40 4.83 3.58
CA ALA A 102 8.23 3.54 2.88
C ALA A 102 7.11 2.72 3.51
N LEU A 103 6.16 2.28 2.68
CA LEU A 103 5.12 1.33 3.07
C LEU A 103 5.57 -0.09 2.70
N ILE A 104 5.58 -1.01 3.66
CA ILE A 104 6.03 -2.39 3.48
C ILE A 104 4.89 -3.34 3.86
N TRP A 105 4.55 -4.28 2.99
CA TRP A 105 3.56 -5.32 3.28
C TRP A 105 3.91 -6.66 2.65
N ASN A 106 3.14 -7.70 3.02
CA ASN A 106 3.21 -9.05 2.49
C ASN A 106 1.83 -9.73 2.64
N GLN A 107 1.80 -11.02 2.97
CA GLN A 107 0.60 -11.85 3.06
C GLN A 107 -0.46 -11.40 4.06
N GLY A 108 -0.09 -10.59 5.06
CA GLY A 108 -1.07 -9.96 5.96
C GLY A 108 -2.07 -9.05 5.24
N TRP A 109 -1.77 -8.60 4.02
CA TRP A 109 -2.69 -7.85 3.18
C TRP A 109 -3.20 -8.66 2.00
N THR A 110 -2.33 -9.40 1.32
CA THR A 110 -2.64 -10.07 0.05
C THR A 110 -3.44 -11.36 0.22
N HIS A 111 -3.32 -12.08 1.35
CA HIS A 111 -4.09 -13.31 1.61
C HIS A 111 -5.42 -13.04 2.34
N HIS A 112 -6.14 -12.01 1.89
CA HIS A 112 -7.49 -11.66 2.33
C HIS A 112 -8.44 -11.69 1.12
N THR A 113 -9.74 -11.91 1.37
CA THR A 113 -10.78 -11.83 0.33
C THR A 113 -10.83 -10.47 -0.38
N ILE A 114 -10.29 -9.43 0.27
CA ILE A 114 -10.19 -8.06 -0.22
C ILE A 114 -8.73 -7.61 -0.45
N GLY A 115 -7.81 -8.56 -0.69
CA GLY A 115 -6.37 -8.26 -0.76
C GLY A 115 -5.99 -7.23 -1.82
N SER A 116 -6.64 -7.28 -3.00
CA SER A 116 -6.44 -6.26 -4.04
C SER A 116 -6.83 -4.86 -3.54
N SER A 117 -7.92 -4.74 -2.80
CA SER A 117 -8.36 -3.47 -2.21
C SER A 117 -7.36 -2.95 -1.17
N ASN A 118 -6.81 -3.83 -0.33
CA ASN A 118 -5.79 -3.46 0.67
C ASN A 118 -4.56 -2.84 -0.01
N THR A 119 -4.02 -3.52 -1.02
CA THR A 119 -2.83 -3.05 -1.75
C THR A 119 -3.09 -1.77 -2.54
N ARG A 120 -4.29 -1.61 -3.12
CA ARG A 120 -4.71 -0.39 -3.81
C ARG A 120 -4.76 0.80 -2.84
N LEU A 121 -5.42 0.65 -1.69
CA LEU A 121 -5.57 1.74 -0.74
C LEU A 121 -4.25 2.13 -0.07
N GLY A 122 -3.38 1.17 0.23
CA GLY A 122 -2.02 1.46 0.69
C GLY A 122 -1.20 2.24 -0.34
N SER A 123 -1.37 1.94 -1.63
CA SER A 123 -0.73 2.68 -2.72
C SER A 123 -1.29 4.10 -2.86
N ILE A 124 -2.60 4.28 -2.70
CA ILE A 124 -3.24 5.60 -2.67
C ILE A 124 -2.71 6.44 -1.51
N LEU A 125 -2.54 5.87 -0.32
CA LEU A 125 -1.93 6.57 0.83
C LEU A 125 -0.51 7.05 0.51
N GLN A 126 0.29 6.26 -0.20
CA GLN A 126 1.64 6.65 -0.62
C GLN A 126 1.63 7.76 -1.68
N LEU A 127 0.69 7.73 -2.63
CA LEU A 127 0.48 8.82 -3.59
C LEU A 127 0.03 10.11 -2.90
N LEU A 128 -0.86 10.01 -1.91
CA LEU A 128 -1.37 11.13 -1.12
C LEU A 128 -0.23 11.91 -0.44
N LEU A 129 0.78 11.20 0.04
CA LEU A 129 1.94 11.78 0.71
C LEU A 129 3.09 12.15 -0.24
N GLY A 130 2.96 11.85 -1.54
CA GLY A 130 4.02 12.07 -2.52
C GLY A 130 5.26 11.19 -2.30
N ASN A 131 5.10 10.02 -1.67
CA ASN A 131 6.19 9.10 -1.35
C ASN A 131 6.56 8.18 -2.53
N VAL A 132 5.90 8.29 -3.68
CA VAL A 132 6.16 7.44 -4.86
C VAL A 132 7.11 8.13 -5.84
N GLY A 133 8.17 7.42 -6.25
CA GLY A 133 9.19 7.94 -7.16
C GLY A 133 10.34 8.69 -6.46
N VAL A 134 10.51 8.51 -5.15
CA VAL A 134 11.57 9.14 -4.34
C VAL A 134 12.37 8.08 -3.58
N ILE A 135 13.66 8.36 -3.35
CA ILE A 135 14.55 7.46 -2.60
C ILE A 135 14.05 7.37 -1.14
N GLY A 136 13.89 6.14 -0.63
CA GLY A 136 13.41 5.89 0.73
C GLY A 136 11.89 5.90 0.90
N GLY A 137 11.13 6.17 -0.16
CA GLY A 137 9.66 6.08 -0.17
C GLY A 137 9.13 4.80 -0.83
N GLY A 138 7.84 4.80 -1.14
CA GLY A 138 7.21 3.86 -2.05
C GLY A 138 6.47 2.70 -1.40
N CYS A 139 5.91 1.87 -2.27
CA CYS A 139 5.16 0.67 -1.96
C CYS A 139 6.04 -0.56 -2.15
N ASN A 140 6.39 -1.22 -1.06
CA ASN A 140 7.39 -2.28 -1.05
C ASN A 140 6.76 -3.61 -0.62
N VAL A 141 6.39 -4.42 -1.61
CA VAL A 141 5.85 -5.77 -1.38
C VAL A 141 6.99 -6.74 -1.13
N LEU A 142 7.08 -7.30 0.07
CA LEU A 142 8.06 -8.33 0.38
C LEU A 142 7.60 -9.65 -0.24
N ARG A 143 8.14 -9.96 -1.41
CA ARG A 143 7.88 -11.23 -2.07
C ARG A 143 8.61 -12.38 -1.37
N GLY A 144 7.98 -13.55 -1.33
CA GLY A 144 8.43 -14.69 -0.52
C GLY A 144 9.52 -15.53 -1.18
N HIS A 145 9.22 -16.15 -2.32
CA HIS A 145 10.16 -17.06 -2.98
C HIS A 145 11.23 -16.29 -3.76
N ASP A 146 12.43 -16.85 -3.78
CA ASP A 146 13.66 -16.34 -4.39
C ASP A 146 13.50 -15.82 -5.82
N ASN A 147 12.69 -16.49 -6.66
CA ASN A 147 12.48 -16.06 -8.05
C ASN A 147 11.00 -15.86 -8.42
N VAL A 148 10.12 -15.58 -7.45
CA VAL A 148 8.71 -15.30 -7.78
C VAL A 148 8.57 -14.04 -8.64
N GLN A 149 9.46 -13.05 -8.50
CA GLN A 149 9.54 -11.89 -9.40
C GLN A 149 9.92 -12.31 -10.82
N GLY A 150 11.02 -13.04 -11.00
CA GLY A 150 11.44 -13.47 -12.34
C GLY A 150 10.44 -14.43 -13.00
N SER A 151 9.76 -15.28 -12.23
CA SER A 151 8.68 -16.14 -12.74
C SER A 151 7.52 -15.31 -13.30
N THR A 152 7.14 -14.21 -12.63
CA THR A 152 6.14 -13.27 -13.17
C THR A 152 6.66 -12.51 -14.39
N ASP A 153 7.91 -12.06 -14.36
CA ASP A 153 8.56 -11.37 -15.48
C ASP A 153 8.62 -12.25 -16.75
N MET A 154 8.76 -13.58 -16.58
CA MET A 154 8.78 -14.55 -17.67
C MET A 154 7.38 -15.06 -18.08
N GLY A 155 6.31 -14.44 -17.58
CA GLY A 155 4.94 -14.78 -17.99
C GLY A 155 4.49 -16.16 -17.51
N CYS A 156 4.99 -16.66 -16.38
CA CYS A 156 4.45 -17.87 -15.73
C CYS A 156 3.10 -17.58 -15.05
N LEU A 157 2.18 -16.93 -15.77
CA LEU A 157 0.84 -16.54 -15.38
C LEU A 157 -0.13 -16.85 -16.52
N ALA A 158 -1.43 -16.93 -16.20
CA ALA A 158 -2.46 -17.24 -17.18
C ALA A 158 -2.94 -16.03 -18.01
N ASP A 159 -2.57 -14.81 -17.60
CA ASP A 159 -3.14 -13.55 -18.09
C ASP A 159 -2.12 -12.57 -18.69
N THR A 160 -0.85 -12.98 -18.77
CA THR A 160 0.23 -12.16 -19.34
C THR A 160 1.24 -13.01 -20.12
N LEU A 161 1.85 -12.38 -21.12
CA LEU A 161 3.04 -12.85 -21.82
C LEU A 161 4.30 -12.30 -21.15
N PRO A 162 5.50 -12.86 -21.42
CA PRO A 162 6.76 -12.40 -20.84
C PRO A 162 6.93 -10.87 -20.95
N GLY A 163 7.47 -10.22 -19.93
CA GLY A 163 7.61 -8.77 -19.86
C GLY A 163 6.30 -8.03 -19.52
N TYR A 164 5.32 -8.71 -18.94
CA TYR A 164 3.99 -8.17 -18.59
C TYR A 164 3.16 -7.69 -19.79
N TYR A 165 3.38 -8.27 -20.96
CA TYR A 165 2.54 -7.99 -22.13
C TYR A 165 1.15 -8.60 -21.91
N GLY A 166 0.09 -7.85 -22.22
CA GLY A 166 -1.27 -8.40 -22.15
C GLY A 166 -1.52 -9.45 -23.23
N LEU A 167 -2.62 -10.20 -23.11
CA LEU A 167 -3.01 -11.23 -24.10
C LEU A 167 -3.71 -10.66 -25.35
N GLY A 168 -3.40 -9.41 -25.71
CA GLY A 168 -3.97 -8.76 -26.89
C GLY A 168 -3.34 -9.27 -28.19
N GLU A 169 -4.07 -9.10 -29.30
CA GLU A 169 -3.66 -9.57 -30.63
C GLU A 169 -2.24 -9.15 -31.02
N GLU A 170 -1.90 -7.87 -30.87
CA GLU A 170 -0.56 -7.37 -31.22
C GLU A 170 0.56 -7.96 -30.36
N SER A 171 0.27 -8.25 -29.09
CA SER A 171 1.24 -8.91 -28.20
C SER A 171 1.46 -10.35 -28.64
N TRP A 172 0.40 -11.08 -28.94
CA TRP A 172 0.52 -12.45 -29.45
C TRP A 172 1.21 -12.53 -30.80
N LYS A 173 0.90 -11.64 -31.76
CA LYS A 173 1.62 -11.57 -33.04
C LYS A 173 3.12 -11.35 -32.82
N TYR A 174 3.50 -10.47 -31.89
CA TYR A 174 4.91 -10.24 -31.55
C TYR A 174 5.59 -11.52 -31.07
N PHE A 175 4.98 -12.24 -30.12
CA PHE A 175 5.56 -13.47 -29.56
C PHE A 175 5.51 -14.66 -30.53
N ALA A 176 4.41 -14.87 -31.25
CA ALA A 176 4.28 -15.91 -32.28
C ALA A 176 5.36 -15.78 -33.36
N LYS A 177 5.66 -14.54 -33.79
CA LYS A 177 6.79 -14.25 -34.69
C LYS A 177 8.13 -14.69 -34.10
N GLN A 178 8.39 -14.46 -32.81
CA GLN A 178 9.64 -14.91 -32.17
C GLN A 178 9.71 -16.43 -32.06
N TRP A 179 8.58 -17.07 -31.76
CA TRP A 179 8.47 -18.53 -31.64
C TRP A 179 8.42 -19.25 -32.98
N LYS A 180 8.27 -18.51 -34.08
CA LYS A 180 8.14 -19.03 -35.45
C LYS A 180 6.94 -19.97 -35.60
N VAL A 181 5.83 -19.57 -34.98
CA VAL A 181 4.52 -20.22 -35.12
C VAL A 181 3.53 -19.24 -35.75
N ASP A 182 2.47 -19.77 -36.34
CA ASP A 182 1.38 -18.95 -36.85
C ASP A 182 0.63 -18.25 -35.70
N TYR A 183 0.05 -17.10 -35.99
CA TYR A 183 -0.84 -16.38 -35.09
C TYR A 183 -2.29 -16.78 -35.34
#